data_AF-A0A5Q4GAA5-F1
#
_entry.id   AF-A0A5Q4GAA5-F1
#
_cell.length_a   1.000
_cell.length_b   1.000
_cell.length_c   1.000
_cell.angle_alpha   90.00
_cell.angle_beta   90.00
_cell.angle_gamma   90.00
#
_symmetry.space_group_name_H-M   'P 1'
#
loop_
_entity.id
_entity.type
_entity.pdbx_description
1 polymer ?
#
loop_
_entity_poly.entity_id
_entity_poly.type
_entity_poly.pdbx_seq_one_letter_code
_entity_poly.pdbx_strand_id
1 'polypeptide(L)'
;MSRTYALAAVLLGLIGFAAIEVAGQSVGVRTALGPSLALDAAAYALATLLLAALFATPFRRSRGWRALLAGLAFMLLFAPLTAVLAGAIDLTLGGWWGEASMVRGAFIATPLNLIVTFTLDLAYVALPLGIVSVIVLQRSARRGSVPRG
;
A
#
# COMPACT_ATOMS: atom_id res chain seq x y z
N MET A 1 -10.72 -15.12 -2.16
CA MET A 1 -9.39 -14.70 -2.67
C MET A 1 -8.48 -15.93 -2.71
N SER A 2 -7.69 -16.16 -3.77
CA SER A 2 -6.79 -17.33 -3.81
C SER A 2 -5.56 -17.13 -2.92
N ARG A 3 -4.97 -18.21 -2.39
CA ARG A 3 -3.73 -18.15 -1.59
C ARG A 3 -2.58 -17.50 -2.35
N THR A 4 -2.45 -17.80 -3.64
CA THR A 4 -1.41 -17.22 -4.51
C THR A 4 -1.57 -15.70 -4.69
N TYR A 5 -2.80 -15.22 -4.80
CA TYR A 5 -3.08 -13.79 -4.92
C TYR A 5 -2.81 -13.05 -3.60
N ALA A 6 -3.20 -13.65 -2.47
CA ALA A 6 -2.89 -13.11 -1.14
C ALA A 6 -1.37 -13.01 -0.91
N LEU A 7 -0.63 -14.06 -1.24
CA LEU A 7 0.82 -14.11 -1.11
C LEU A 7 1.49 -13.05 -2.01
N ALA A 8 1.04 -12.92 -3.26
CA ALA A 8 1.53 -11.88 -4.16
C ALA A 8 1.32 -10.47 -3.59
N ALA A 9 0.15 -10.20 -3.01
CA ALA A 9 -0.14 -8.91 -2.38
C ALA A 9 0.79 -8.62 -1.19
N VAL A 10 1.00 -9.60 -0.31
CA VAL A 10 1.92 -9.45 0.84
C VAL A 10 3.35 -9.19 0.35
N LEU A 11 3.85 -9.99 -0.59
CA LEU A 11 5.19 -9.82 -1.14
C LEU A 11 5.37 -8.48 -1.82
N LEU A 12 4.39 -8.01 -2.60
CA LEU A 12 4.44 -6.69 -3.24
C LEU A 12 4.47 -5.57 -2.20
N GLY A 13 3.74 -5.69 -1.09
CA GLY A 13 3.80 -4.72 0.00
C GLY A 13 5.19 -4.68 0.65
N LEU A 14 5.78 -5.84 0.93
CA LEU A 14 7.13 -5.93 1.53
C LEU A 14 8.23 -5.39 0.58
N ILE A 15 8.16 -5.75 -0.70
CA ILE A 15 9.07 -5.23 -1.74
C ILE A 15 8.88 -3.73 -1.89
N GLY A 16 7.62 -3.26 -1.87
CA GLY A 16 7.29 -1.84 -1.93
C GLY A 16 7.91 -1.06 -0.77
N PHE A 17 7.78 -1.57 0.45
CA PHE A 17 8.44 -0.98 1.62
C PHE A 17 9.97 -0.93 1.46
N ALA A 18 10.61 -2.06 1.12
CA ALA A 18 12.05 -2.12 0.98
C ALA A 18 12.58 -1.14 -0.09
N ALA A 19 11.89 -1.07 -1.23
CA ALA A 19 12.28 -0.17 -2.32
C ALA A 19 12.09 1.31 -1.97
N ILE A 20 10.98 1.66 -1.29
CA ILE A 20 10.72 3.02 -0.81
C ILE A 20 11.74 3.43 0.26
N GLU A 21 12.06 2.54 1.19
CA GLU A 21 13.03 2.82 2.27
C GLU A 21 14.44 3.05 1.71
N VAL A 22 14.91 2.17 0.81
CA VAL A 22 16.22 2.32 0.15
C VAL A 22 16.27 3.61 -0.67
N ALA A 23 15.20 3.92 -1.40
CA ALA A 23 15.12 5.16 -2.17
C ALA A 23 15.09 6.41 -1.26
N GLY A 24 14.30 6.38 -0.19
CA GLY A 24 14.24 7.44 0.82
C GLY A 24 15.59 7.74 1.42
N GLN A 25 16.32 6.70 1.84
CA GLN A 25 17.68 6.82 2.36
C GLN A 25 18.64 7.45 1.34
N SER A 26 18.52 7.10 0.05
CA SER A 26 19.38 7.66 -1.00
C SER A 26 19.16 9.15 -1.28
N VAL A 27 17.96 9.68 -0.98
CA VAL A 27 17.58 11.09 -1.19
C VAL A 27 17.55 11.88 0.12
N GLY A 28 17.88 11.24 1.25
CA GLY A 28 17.86 11.87 2.57
C GLY A 28 16.45 12.14 3.10
N VAL A 29 15.43 11.44 2.59
CA VAL A 29 14.03 11.58 2.97
C VAL A 29 13.67 10.49 3.96
N ARG A 30 13.12 10.88 5.12
CA ARG A 30 12.67 9.93 6.13
C ARG A 30 11.36 9.28 5.70
N THR A 31 11.43 8.01 5.31
CA THR A 31 10.29 7.17 4.89
C THR A 31 9.69 6.33 6.00
N ALA A 32 10.39 6.20 7.13
CA ALA A 32 9.88 5.53 8.32
C ALA A 32 8.65 6.26 8.87
N LEU A 33 7.55 5.52 9.00
CA LEU A 33 6.26 6.02 9.52
C LEU A 33 6.21 5.93 11.04
N GLY A 34 6.95 5.00 11.63
CA GLY A 34 7.02 4.80 13.08
C GLY A 34 8.43 4.50 13.60
N PRO A 35 8.56 4.08 14.87
CA PRO A 35 9.84 3.75 15.49
C PRO A 35 10.39 2.37 15.10
N SER A 36 9.60 1.55 14.38
CA SER A 36 9.95 0.17 14.02
C SER A 36 9.73 -0.08 12.53
N LEU A 37 10.83 -0.36 11.81
CA LEU A 37 10.80 -0.73 10.40
C LEU A 37 9.96 -2.00 10.15
N ALA A 38 9.90 -2.91 11.12
CA ALA A 38 9.09 -4.12 11.01
C ALA A 38 7.58 -3.81 11.04
N LEU A 39 7.15 -2.82 11.83
CA LEU A 39 5.75 -2.38 11.87
C LEU A 39 5.38 -1.64 10.59
N ASP A 40 6.29 -0.82 10.05
CA ASP A 40 6.09 -0.13 8.78
C ASP A 40 5.98 -1.15 7.62
N ALA A 41 6.87 -2.14 7.57
CA ALA A 41 6.78 -3.24 6.60
C ALA A 41 5.45 -4.00 6.71
N ALA A 42 4.98 -4.24 7.93
CA ALA A 42 3.68 -4.87 8.17
C ALA A 42 2.51 -3.99 7.68
N ALA A 43 2.57 -2.67 7.91
CA ALA A 43 1.56 -1.73 7.42
C ALA A 43 1.48 -1.73 5.88
N TYR A 44 2.61 -1.73 5.19
CA TYR A 44 2.67 -1.83 3.72
C TYR A 44 2.09 -3.16 3.22
N ALA A 45 2.47 -4.29 3.85
CA ALA A 45 1.95 -5.61 3.50
C ALA A 45 0.43 -5.70 3.71
N LEU A 46 -0.07 -5.20 4.85
CA LEU A 46 -1.50 -5.17 5.17
C LEU A 46 -2.28 -4.25 4.24
N ALA A 47 -1.77 -3.05 3.95
CA ALA A 47 -2.39 -2.12 3.01
C ALA A 47 -2.54 -2.75 1.62
N THR A 48 -1.46 -3.35 1.12
CA THR A 48 -1.44 -4.03 -0.18
C THR A 48 -2.44 -5.19 -0.19
N LEU A 49 -2.49 -5.99 0.87
CA LEU A 49 -3.41 -7.12 0.99
C LEU A 49 -4.88 -6.68 1.04
N LEU A 50 -5.20 -5.64 1.82
CA LEU A 50 -6.56 -5.10 1.94
C LEU A 50 -7.03 -4.50 0.62
N LEU A 51 -6.19 -3.71 -0.05
CA LEU A 51 -6.52 -3.18 -1.38
C LEU A 51 -6.61 -4.30 -2.41
N ALA A 52 -5.73 -5.29 -2.36
CA ALA A 52 -5.83 -6.45 -3.24
C ALA A 52 -7.16 -7.18 -3.03
N ALA A 53 -7.63 -7.35 -1.79
CA ALA A 53 -8.93 -7.94 -1.50
C ALA A 53 -10.09 -7.08 -2.03
N LEU A 54 -10.05 -5.77 -1.79
CA LEU A 54 -11.06 -4.81 -2.26
C LEU A 54 -11.16 -4.76 -3.79
N PHE A 55 -10.02 -4.74 -4.47
CA PHE A 55 -9.92 -4.64 -5.93
C PHE A 55 -9.92 -6.01 -6.64
N ALA A 56 -10.03 -7.13 -5.93
CA ALA A 56 -10.00 -8.47 -6.53
C ALA A 56 -11.08 -8.66 -7.61
N THR A 57 -12.30 -8.22 -7.34
CA THR A 57 -13.41 -8.31 -8.31
C THR A 57 -13.24 -7.36 -9.49
N PRO A 58 -12.97 -6.04 -9.28
CA PRO A 58 -12.61 -5.12 -10.35
C PRO A 58 -11.47 -5.62 -11.24
N PHE A 59 -10.36 -6.10 -10.67
CA PHE A 59 -9.21 -6.59 -11.43
C PHE A 59 -9.52 -7.85 -12.25
N ARG A 60 -10.40 -8.71 -11.75
CA ARG A 60 -10.85 -9.90 -12.47
C ARG A 60 -11.81 -9.58 -13.62
N ARG A 61 -12.76 -8.66 -13.41
CA ARG A 61 -13.89 -8.44 -14.34
C ARG A 61 -13.74 -7.24 -15.29
N SER A 62 -13.03 -6.20 -14.89
CA SER A 62 -12.91 -4.97 -15.68
C SER A 62 -11.96 -5.14 -16.88
N ARG A 63 -12.28 -4.48 -18.01
CA ARG A 63 -11.44 -4.40 -19.22
C ARG A 63 -11.35 -2.95 -19.71
N GLY A 64 -10.33 -2.65 -20.52
CA GLY A 64 -10.12 -1.33 -21.10
C GLY A 64 -10.02 -0.22 -20.04
N TRP A 65 -10.74 0.89 -20.25
CA TRP A 65 -10.73 2.05 -19.37
C TRP A 65 -11.14 1.72 -17.92
N ARG A 66 -12.06 0.77 -17.69
CA ARG A 66 -12.46 0.38 -16.32
C ARG A 66 -11.34 -0.31 -15.56
N ALA A 67 -10.49 -1.05 -16.26
CA ALA A 67 -9.32 -1.68 -15.68
C ALA A 67 -8.25 -0.63 -15.31
N LEU A 68 -8.07 0.38 -16.17
CA LEU A 68 -7.22 1.54 -15.89
C LEU A 68 -7.68 2.27 -14.63
N LEU A 69 -8.97 2.63 -14.54
CA LEU A 69 -9.50 3.34 -13.37
C LEU A 69 -9.36 2.54 -12.08
N ALA A 70 -9.57 1.22 -12.13
CA ALA A 70 -9.35 0.36 -10.97
C ALA A 70 -7.87 0.36 -10.54
N GLY A 71 -6.94 0.36 -11.50
CA GLY A 71 -5.51 0.47 -11.23
C GLY A 71 -5.13 1.83 -10.63
N LEU A 72 -5.63 2.92 -11.20
CA LEU A 72 -5.40 4.27 -10.68
C LEU A 72 -5.98 4.44 -9.28
N ALA A 73 -7.18 3.93 -9.02
CA ALA A 73 -7.79 3.97 -7.70
C ALA A 73 -6.99 3.14 -6.68
N PHE A 74 -6.47 1.98 -7.06
CA PHE A 74 -5.58 1.18 -6.22
C PHE A 74 -4.33 1.99 -5.83
N MET A 75 -3.67 2.60 -6.82
CA MET A 75 -2.45 3.41 -6.59
C MET A 75 -2.74 4.63 -5.71
N LEU A 76 -3.85 5.33 -5.95
CA LEU A 76 -4.25 6.52 -5.20
C LEU A 76 -4.56 6.20 -3.73
N LEU A 77 -5.20 5.06 -3.47
CA LEU A 77 -5.60 4.66 -2.11
C LEU A 77 -4.45 4.03 -1.31
N PHE A 78 -3.37 3.61 -1.98
CA PHE A 78 -2.28 2.89 -1.34
C PHE A 78 -1.58 3.70 -0.24
N ALA A 79 -1.10 4.90 -0.57
CA ALA A 79 -0.42 5.77 0.39
C ALA A 79 -1.29 6.12 1.61
N PRO A 80 -2.51 6.69 1.47
CA PRO A 80 -3.31 7.05 2.62
C PRO A 80 -3.70 5.83 3.48
N LEU A 81 -4.02 4.69 2.87
CA LEU A 81 -4.32 3.49 3.64
C LEU A 81 -3.11 2.99 4.44
N THR A 82 -1.92 2.97 3.82
CA THR A 82 -0.68 2.54 4.48
C THR A 82 -0.36 3.43 5.68
N ALA A 83 -0.46 4.74 5.51
CA ALA A 83 -0.25 5.71 6.59
C ALA A 83 -1.26 5.55 7.73
N VAL A 84 -2.54 5.36 7.40
CA VAL A 84 -3.60 5.13 8.40
C VAL A 84 -3.34 3.84 9.18
N LEU A 85 -2.94 2.75 8.51
CA LEU A 85 -2.62 1.50 9.18
C LEU A 85 -1.40 1.62 10.08
N ALA A 86 -0.33 2.27 9.62
CA ALA A 86 0.86 2.51 10.42
C ALA A 86 0.52 3.36 11.66
N GLY A 87 -0.23 4.46 11.48
CA GLY A 87 -0.69 5.30 12.58
C GLY A 87 -1.60 4.57 13.57
N ALA A 88 -2.52 3.73 13.08
CA ALA A 88 -3.38 2.93 13.95
C ALA A 88 -2.59 1.87 14.75
N ILE A 89 -1.58 1.25 14.14
CA ILE A 89 -0.66 0.34 14.81
C ILE A 89 0.10 1.08 15.92
N ASP A 90 0.64 2.27 15.62
CA ASP A 90 1.40 3.08 16.57
C ASP A 90 0.54 3.53 17.76
N LEU A 91 -0.67 4.04 17.49
CA LEU A 91 -1.63 4.40 18.54
C LEU A 91 -2.01 3.21 19.44
N THR A 92 -2.15 2.03 18.85
CA THR A 92 -2.54 0.82 19.59
C THR A 92 -1.42 0.29 20.47
N LEU A 93 -0.19 0.27 19.95
CA LEU A 93 0.97 -0.20 20.71
C LEU A 93 1.45 0.83 21.74
N GLY A 94 1.34 2.12 21.43
CA GLY A 94 1.65 3.21 22.36
C GLY A 94 0.55 3.49 23.39
N GLY A 95 -0.70 3.09 23.13
CA GLY A 95 -1.84 3.36 24.00
C GLY A 95 -2.34 4.82 23.94
N TRP A 96 -2.05 5.54 22.86
CA TRP A 96 -2.27 7.00 22.75
C TRP A 96 -3.64 7.39 22.18
N TRP A 97 -4.62 6.49 22.20
CA TRP A 97 -5.97 6.75 21.72
C TRP A 97 -6.70 7.87 22.48
N GLY A 98 -6.28 8.15 23.72
CA GLY A 98 -6.80 9.27 24.52
C GLY A 98 -6.23 10.64 24.16
N GLU A 99 -5.16 10.70 23.36
CA GLU A 99 -4.46 11.94 23.02
C GLU A 99 -4.89 12.45 21.64
N ALA A 100 -5.71 13.51 21.62
CA ALA A 100 -6.25 14.07 20.38
C ALA A 100 -5.17 14.51 19.37
N SER A 101 -4.01 15.00 19.85
CA SER A 101 -2.85 15.35 19.03
C SER A 101 -2.27 14.13 18.31
N MET A 102 -2.11 13.00 19.02
CA MET A 102 -1.58 11.76 18.47
C MET A 102 -2.54 11.14 17.46
N VAL A 103 -3.84 11.10 17.80
CA VAL A 103 -4.90 10.62 16.89
C VAL A 103 -4.93 11.47 15.60
N ARG A 104 -4.87 12.80 15.74
CA ARG A 104 -4.81 13.70 14.57
C ARG A 104 -3.55 13.48 13.75
N GLY A 105 -2.40 13.27 14.41
CA GLY A 105 -1.15 12.92 13.75
C GLY A 105 -1.30 11.68 12.87
N ALA A 106 -1.76 10.58 13.47
CA ALA A 106 -1.93 9.27 12.83
C ALA A 106 -2.90 9.28 11.64
N PHE A 107 -4.04 9.97 11.74
CA PHE A 107 -5.10 9.90 10.72
C PHE A 107 -5.14 11.07 9.73
N ILE A 108 -4.37 12.14 9.97
CA ILE A 108 -4.35 13.32 9.09
C ILE A 108 -2.93 13.66 8.64
N ALA A 109 -2.03 13.92 9.59
CA ALA A 109 -0.68 14.38 9.24
C ALA A 109 0.13 13.29 8.53
N THR A 110 0.14 12.06 9.05
CA THR A 110 0.87 10.93 8.46
C THR A 110 0.39 10.60 7.06
N PRO A 111 -0.93 10.51 6.77
CA PRO A 111 -1.41 10.30 5.40
C PRO A 111 -1.05 11.42 4.43
N LEU A 112 -1.18 12.69 4.85
CA LEU A 112 -0.82 13.83 4.00
C LEU A 112 0.69 13.83 3.70
N ASN A 113 1.52 13.61 4.71
CA ASN A 113 2.97 13.54 4.53
C ASN A 113 3.36 12.40 3.60
N LEU A 114 2.78 11.21 3.75
CA LEU A 114 3.11 10.07 2.88
C LEU A 114 2.68 10.30 1.43
N ILE A 115 1.54 10.96 1.20
CA ILE A 115 1.12 11.36 -0.15
C ILE A 115 2.14 12.34 -0.74
N VAL A 116 2.56 13.36 0.01
CA VAL A 116 3.56 14.33 -0.44
C VAL A 116 4.88 13.63 -0.76
N THR A 117 5.38 12.78 0.13
CA THR A 117 6.62 12.03 -0.08
C THR A 117 6.55 11.14 -1.32
N PHE A 118 5.45 10.42 -1.54
CA PHE A 118 5.31 9.56 -2.72
C PHE A 118 5.16 10.33 -4.02
N THR A 119 4.64 11.56 -3.98
CA THR A 119 4.34 12.35 -5.18
C THR A 119 5.44 13.33 -5.55
N LEU A 120 6.13 13.91 -4.58
CA LEU A 120 7.18 14.91 -4.81
C LEU A 120 8.58 14.32 -4.67
N ASP A 121 8.80 13.49 -3.65
CA ASP A 121 10.15 13.06 -3.29
C ASP A 121 10.53 11.73 -3.93
N LEU A 122 9.58 10.77 -3.98
CA LEU A 122 9.83 9.38 -4.37
C LEU A 122 8.97 8.93 -5.55
N ALA A 123 8.41 9.85 -6.33
CA ALA A 123 7.55 9.51 -7.47
C ALA A 123 8.22 8.58 -8.48
N TYR A 124 9.53 8.75 -8.70
CA TYR A 124 10.33 7.92 -9.61
C TYR A 124 10.44 6.45 -9.17
N VAL A 125 10.13 6.12 -7.91
CA VAL A 125 10.08 4.74 -7.37
C VAL A 125 8.66 4.30 -7.09
N ALA A 126 7.86 5.14 -6.43
CA ALA A 126 6.49 4.84 -6.03
C ALA A 126 5.59 4.55 -7.23
N LEU A 127 5.71 5.34 -8.31
CA LEU A 127 4.85 5.18 -9.48
C LEU A 127 5.14 3.90 -10.28
N PRO A 128 6.40 3.56 -10.63
CA PRO A 128 6.72 2.27 -11.23
C PRO A 128 6.31 1.07 -10.36
N LEU A 129 6.53 1.13 -9.04
CA LEU A 129 6.11 0.07 -8.12
C LEU A 129 4.59 -0.11 -8.09
N GLY A 130 3.84 1.00 -8.07
CA GLY A 130 2.38 0.95 -8.14
C GLY A 130 1.89 0.31 -9.43
N ILE A 131 2.49 0.66 -10.57
CA ILE A 131 2.17 0.07 -11.88
C ILE A 131 2.46 -1.44 -11.88
N VAL A 132 3.64 -1.85 -11.43
CA VAL A 132 4.04 -3.27 -11.34
C VAL A 132 3.06 -4.03 -10.43
N SER A 133 2.72 -3.48 -9.28
CA SER A 133 1.80 -4.09 -8.32
C SER A 133 0.42 -4.31 -8.94
N VAL A 134 -0.13 -3.29 -9.61
CA VAL A 134 -1.42 -3.40 -10.32
C VAL A 134 -1.37 -4.47 -11.39
N ILE A 135 -0.31 -4.51 -12.22
CA ILE A 135 -0.17 -5.51 -13.30
C ILE A 135 -0.10 -6.93 -12.73
N VAL A 136 0.72 -7.14 -11.70
CA VAL A 136 0.92 -8.46 -11.07
C VAL A 136 -0.37 -8.94 -10.41
N LEU A 137 -1.03 -8.09 -9.62
CA LEU A 137 -2.29 -8.42 -8.97
C LEU A 137 -3.39 -8.66 -10.00
N GLN A 138 -3.52 -7.80 -11.01
CA GLN A 138 -4.53 -7.98 -12.04
C GLN A 138 -4.37 -9.28 -12.83
N ARG A 139 -3.13 -9.62 -13.22
CA ARG A 139 -2.84 -10.91 -13.88
C ARG A 139 -3.15 -12.09 -12.97
N SER A 140 -2.78 -12.00 -11.70
CA SER A 140 -3.02 -13.05 -10.71
C SER A 140 -4.51 -13.27 -10.43
N ALA A 141 -5.29 -12.20 -10.33
CA ALA A 141 -6.75 -12.25 -10.14
C ALA A 141 -7.48 -12.94 -11.32
N ARG A 142 -6.98 -12.75 -12.54
CA ARG A 142 -7.55 -13.35 -13.76
C ARG A 142 -7.18 -14.82 -13.94
N ARG A 143 -5.94 -15.21 -13.60
CA ARG A 143 -5.50 -16.61 -13.65
C ARG A 143 -6.27 -17.50 -12.67
N GLY A 144 -6.68 -16.97 -11.52
CA GLY A 144 -7.52 -17.69 -10.55
C GLY A 144 -8.98 -17.89 -10.95
N SER A 145 -9.40 -17.45 -12.14
CA SER A 145 -10.77 -17.57 -12.64
C SER A 145 -10.95 -18.48 -13.86
N VAL A 146 -9.91 -19.20 -14.28
CA VAL A 146 -10.03 -20.24 -15.31
C VAL A 146 -10.88 -21.38 -14.71
N PRO A 147 -12.05 -21.70 -15.29
CA PRO A 147 -12.79 -22.89 -14.90
C PRO A 147 -11.88 -24.10 -15.12
N ARG A 148 -11.70 -24.94 -14.10
CA ARG A 148 -11.18 -26.29 -14.32
C ARG A 148 -12.28 -27.04 -15.07
N GLY A 149 -12.15 -27.09 -16.39
CA GLY A 149 -12.92 -28.00 -17.24
C GLY A 149 -12.61 -29.44 -16.91
#